data_AF-A0A6J7S558-F1
#
_entry.id   AF-A0A6J7S558-F1
#
_cell.length_a   1.000
_cell.length_b   1.000
_cell.length_c   1.000
_cell.angle_alpha   90.00
_cell.angle_beta   90.00
_cell.angle_gamma   90.00
#
_symmetry.space_group_name_H-M   'P 1'
#
loop_
_entity.id
_entity.type
_entity.pdbx_description
1 polymer ?
#
loop_
_entity_poly.entity_id
_entity_poly.type
_entity_poly.pdbx_seq_one_letter_code
_entity_poly.pdbx_strand_id
1 'polypeptide(L)'
;MREYLFAALIASAVTYLATPFFKSLAIRLGAMAPIRARDVHLVPTPRWGGLAMLVGLAVGLVVAYHLPLLHKAFENSHDPIAIASGALVIVLLGAADDLWELDALTKLAGQALAAGVMAIQGVQLLWLPINGVTALPPTLGVVATVLVVLVAINAVNFVDGLDGLAAGIVAIGGIAFFSFSYLLAVINGFSRAGTATLFTALLVGICLGFLPHNVYPAKIFMGDSGSMLLGYLLAACTISITGQLDANALSAENLAPALLPLVLPLAILAIPLLDLGWAVIRRTAAGKSPFTPDKHHLHHRLLRIGHSPRGATSVLYVWTAAIAFPVSAIAFIPMRSALFIMVVALVLAAVFTRSLPAKEHDELRRMRRNNFEGATLRWAGSLSGGAVLLAVLYAEVVQRSDQVKAALLAGGVVALFFGISLLLGRLTRKSSPSGTMAWAMASYFAKLILLGALLLGMRSLDGVDHAYFGVTAITAVLLWLVGEVTAFLRMRIPTLVVEAENSSIVQSEGGGAHVI
;
A
#
# COMPACT_ATOMS: atom_id res chain seq x y z
N MET A 1 -13.99 17.58 1.14
CA MET A 1 -12.62 17.24 0.68
C MET A 1 -11.56 18.21 1.21
N ARG A 2 -11.65 19.53 0.96
CA ARG A 2 -10.59 20.51 1.34
C ARG A 2 -10.23 20.47 2.83
N GLU A 3 -11.23 20.49 3.73
CA GLU A 3 -10.99 20.46 5.17
C GLU A 3 -10.34 19.14 5.64
N TYR A 4 -10.76 17.99 5.09
CA TYR A 4 -10.12 16.70 5.37
C TYR A 4 -8.64 16.68 5.00
N LEU A 5 -8.32 17.15 3.78
CA LEU A 5 -6.95 17.21 3.32
C LEU A 5 -6.11 18.16 4.18
N PHE A 6 -6.67 19.31 4.55
CA PHE A 6 -5.99 20.26 5.42
C PHE A 6 -5.70 19.65 6.80
N ALA A 7 -6.68 19.04 7.45
CA ALA A 7 -6.48 18.37 8.75
C ALA A 7 -5.46 17.22 8.66
N ALA A 8 -5.50 16.41 7.60
CA ALA A 8 -4.54 15.34 7.37
C ALA A 8 -3.11 15.86 7.12
N LEU A 9 -2.96 16.96 6.39
CA LEU A 9 -1.67 17.62 6.16
C LEU A 9 -1.09 18.20 7.45
N ILE A 10 -1.92 18.80 8.30
CA ILE A 10 -1.48 19.26 9.63
C ILE A 10 -1.04 18.08 10.49
N ALA A 11 -1.83 17.01 10.57
CA ALA A 11 -1.47 15.81 11.32
C ALA A 11 -0.14 15.20 10.81
N SER A 12 0.07 15.20 9.49
CA SER A 12 1.33 14.77 8.86
C SER A 12 2.51 15.66 9.24
N ALA A 13 2.36 16.99 9.09
CA ALA A 13 3.40 17.95 9.42
C ALA A 13 3.79 17.88 10.90
N VAL A 14 2.81 17.83 11.79
CA VAL A 14 3.04 17.72 13.25
C VAL A 14 3.72 16.40 13.58
N THR A 15 3.27 15.28 13.02
CA THR A 15 3.93 13.98 13.25
C THR A 15 5.38 14.01 12.78
N TYR A 16 5.63 14.56 11.59
CA TYR A 16 6.98 14.69 11.02
C TYR A 16 7.91 15.52 11.92
N LEU A 17 7.42 16.64 12.46
CA LEU A 17 8.18 17.55 13.32
C LEU A 17 8.34 17.02 14.75
N ALA A 18 7.36 16.29 15.29
CA ALA A 18 7.41 15.69 16.61
C ALA A 18 8.32 14.44 16.67
N THR A 19 8.48 13.73 15.54
CA THR A 19 9.24 12.48 15.49
C THR A 19 10.70 12.62 15.94
N PRO A 20 11.48 13.64 15.50
CA PRO A 20 12.84 13.88 16.01
C PRO A 20 12.90 14.13 17.53
N PHE A 21 11.91 14.82 18.10
CA PHE A 21 11.84 15.07 19.54
C PHE A 21 11.66 13.75 20.30
N PHE A 22 10.69 12.92 19.91
CA PHE A 22 10.46 11.62 20.55
C PHE A 22 11.62 10.64 20.32
N LYS A 23 12.31 10.73 19.17
CA LYS A 23 13.56 10.01 18.94
C LYS A 23 14.60 10.34 20.01
N SER A 24 14.85 11.63 20.26
CA SER A 24 15.80 12.07 21.29
C SER A 24 15.35 11.67 22.70
N LEU A 25 14.05 11.73 22.99
CA LEU A 25 13.50 11.31 24.28
C LEU A 25 13.65 9.81 24.51
N ALA A 26 13.38 8.99 23.50
CA ALA A 26 13.54 7.53 23.53
C ALA A 26 14.99 7.12 23.83
N ILE A 27 15.96 7.80 23.20
CA ILE A 27 17.39 7.57 23.46
C ILE A 27 17.74 7.93 24.91
N ARG A 28 17.22 9.06 25.43
CA ARG A 28 17.49 9.50 26.81
C ARG A 28 16.88 8.57 27.87
N LEU A 29 15.69 8.05 27.61
CA LEU A 29 14.96 7.20 28.56
C LEU A 29 15.22 5.71 28.35
N GLY A 30 16.02 5.33 27.34
CA GLY A 30 16.42 3.95 27.10
C GLY A 30 15.40 3.09 26.36
N ALA A 31 14.38 3.68 25.73
CA ALA A 31 13.41 2.98 24.88
C ALA A 31 14.05 2.61 23.52
N MET A 32 14.98 1.66 23.56
CA MET A 32 15.80 1.24 22.44
C MET A 32 15.47 -0.19 22.06
N ALA A 33 15.36 -0.47 20.76
CA ALA A 33 15.26 -1.85 20.30
C ALA A 33 16.57 -2.60 20.60
N PRO A 34 16.56 -3.68 21.41
CA PRO A 34 17.75 -4.48 21.62
C PRO A 34 18.19 -5.09 20.29
N ILE A 35 19.49 -5.06 19.99
CA ILE A 35 20.04 -5.75 18.81
C ILE A 35 19.90 -7.25 19.07
N ARG A 36 18.98 -7.90 18.37
CA ARG A 36 18.87 -9.35 18.39
C ARG A 36 19.66 -9.89 17.21
N ALA A 37 20.25 -11.09 17.33
CA ALA A 37 20.99 -11.76 16.25
C ALA A 37 20.16 -12.07 14.96
N ARG A 38 18.93 -11.55 14.88
CA ARG A 38 17.89 -11.75 13.87
C ARG A 38 17.41 -10.45 13.22
N ASP A 39 17.89 -9.29 13.68
CA ASP A 39 17.41 -7.99 13.20
C ASP A 39 18.20 -7.60 11.94
N VAL A 40 17.49 -7.03 10.96
CA VAL A 40 18.10 -6.51 9.72
C VAL A 40 18.97 -5.27 10.01
N HIS A 41 18.79 -4.67 11.19
CA HIS A 41 19.50 -3.49 11.66
C HIS A 41 20.69 -3.85 12.53
N LEU A 42 21.85 -3.32 12.18
CA LEU A 42 23.11 -3.49 12.90
C LEU A 42 23.31 -2.43 14.02
N VAL A 43 22.35 -1.52 14.19
CA VAL A 43 22.42 -0.38 15.13
C VAL A 43 21.16 -0.37 15.98
N PRO A 44 21.23 -0.17 17.32
CA PRO A 44 20.05 -0.03 18.16
C PRO A 44 19.21 1.17 17.71
N THR A 45 17.98 0.90 17.28
CA THR A 45 17.04 1.94 16.81
C THR A 45 16.05 2.29 17.92
N PRO A 46 15.82 3.59 18.20
CA PRO A 46 14.87 4.01 19.22
C PRO A 46 13.43 3.63 18.83
N ARG A 47 12.60 3.36 19.85
CA ARG A 47 11.14 3.14 19.76
C ARG A 47 10.40 4.41 20.22
N TRP A 48 9.07 4.46 20.19
CA TRP A 48 8.21 5.64 20.44
C TRP A 48 7.86 6.55 19.25
N GLY A 49 7.93 6.06 18.02
CA GLY A 49 7.29 6.77 16.91
C GLY A 49 5.77 6.94 17.12
N GLY A 50 5.11 6.02 17.83
CA GLY A 50 3.69 6.11 18.17
C GLY A 50 3.30 7.34 19.00
N LEU A 51 4.18 7.83 19.89
CA LEU A 51 3.94 9.07 20.64
C LEU A 51 3.89 10.28 19.71
N ALA A 52 4.78 10.33 18.70
CA ALA A 52 4.75 11.40 17.69
C ALA A 52 3.45 11.35 16.86
N MET A 53 3.00 10.15 16.51
CA MET A 53 1.75 9.93 15.78
C MET A 53 0.52 10.34 16.61
N LEU A 54 0.51 10.07 17.92
CA LEU A 54 -0.55 10.53 18.83
C LEU A 54 -0.62 12.07 18.88
N VAL A 55 0.52 12.76 18.98
CA VAL A 55 0.56 14.23 18.96
C VAL A 55 0.02 14.76 17.63
N GLY A 56 0.39 14.15 16.50
CA GLY A 56 -0.16 14.49 15.19
C GLY A 56 -1.68 14.28 15.10
N LEU A 57 -2.18 13.17 15.63
CA LEU A 57 -3.61 12.88 15.71
C LEU A 57 -4.35 13.92 16.55
N ALA A 58 -3.82 14.22 17.75
CA ALA A 58 -4.43 15.19 18.67
C ALA A 58 -4.52 16.59 18.07
N VAL A 59 -3.42 17.09 17.47
CA VAL A 59 -3.43 18.40 16.81
C VAL A 59 -4.35 18.38 15.58
N GLY A 60 -4.37 17.29 14.82
CA GLY A 60 -5.29 17.10 13.71
C GLY A 60 -6.77 17.16 14.13
N LEU A 61 -7.12 16.57 15.28
CA LEU A 61 -8.46 16.64 15.87
C LEU A 61 -8.81 18.05 16.35
N VAL A 62 -7.88 18.76 17.00
CA VAL A 62 -8.08 20.17 17.40
C VAL A 62 -8.34 21.04 16.18
N VAL A 63 -7.56 20.88 15.11
CA VAL A 63 -7.79 21.61 13.86
C VAL A 63 -9.13 21.23 13.24
N ALA A 64 -9.49 19.94 13.21
CA ALA A 64 -10.78 19.49 12.70
C ALA A 64 -11.95 20.08 13.49
N TYR A 65 -11.82 20.23 14.80
CA TYR A 65 -12.84 20.85 15.65
C TYR A 65 -13.11 22.32 15.27
N HIS A 66 -12.12 23.05 14.75
CA HIS A 66 -12.27 24.45 14.35
C HIS A 66 -12.67 24.64 12.88
N LEU A 67 -12.85 23.58 12.11
CA LEU A 67 -13.21 23.66 10.69
C LEU A 67 -14.72 23.42 10.48
N PRO A 68 -15.45 24.26 9.72
CA PRO A 68 -16.91 24.25 9.72
C PRO A 68 -17.57 22.93 9.30
N LEU A 69 -17.03 22.22 8.31
CA LEU A 69 -17.56 20.92 7.90
C LEU A 69 -17.19 19.83 8.91
N LEU A 70 -15.93 19.81 9.37
CA LEU A 70 -15.44 18.78 10.28
C LEU A 70 -15.98 18.92 11.71
N HIS A 71 -16.28 20.14 12.16
CA HIS A 71 -16.92 20.41 13.45
C HIS A 71 -18.23 19.64 13.62
N LYS A 72 -18.98 19.46 12.53
CA LYS A 72 -20.22 18.66 12.53
C LYS A 72 -20.00 17.21 12.97
N ALA A 73 -18.81 16.65 12.80
CA ALA A 73 -18.52 15.29 13.31
C ALA A 73 -18.54 15.24 14.85
N PHE A 74 -18.22 16.37 15.51
CA PHE A 74 -18.22 16.51 16.97
C PHE A 74 -19.60 16.94 17.52
N GLU A 75 -20.38 17.69 16.76
CA GLU A 75 -21.75 18.07 17.15
C GLU A 75 -22.72 16.89 17.02
N ASN A 76 -22.59 16.10 15.95
CA ASN A 76 -23.54 15.03 15.65
C ASN A 76 -23.28 13.75 16.45
N SER A 77 -22.08 13.59 17.05
CA SER A 77 -21.73 12.38 17.78
C SER A 77 -20.62 12.62 18.82
N HIS A 78 -20.65 11.81 19.88
CA HIS A 78 -19.58 11.70 20.87
C HIS A 78 -18.43 10.78 20.40
N ASP A 79 -18.56 10.13 19.22
CA ASP A 79 -17.55 9.20 18.70
C ASP A 79 -16.13 9.79 18.66
N PRO A 80 -15.88 11.04 18.23
CA PRO A 80 -14.52 11.55 18.17
C PRO A 80 -13.81 11.57 19.52
N ILE A 81 -14.53 11.87 20.60
CA ILE A 81 -14.00 11.87 21.96
C ILE A 81 -13.78 10.43 22.43
N ALA A 82 -14.73 9.53 22.15
CA ALA A 82 -14.62 8.12 22.48
C ALA A 82 -13.39 7.46 21.84
N ILE A 83 -13.16 7.70 20.54
CA ILE A 83 -12.02 7.17 19.81
C ILE A 83 -10.71 7.82 20.28
N ALA A 84 -10.69 9.13 20.52
CA ALA A 84 -9.49 9.82 20.99
C ALA A 84 -9.05 9.36 22.39
N SER A 85 -10.00 9.11 23.29
CA SER A 85 -9.71 8.63 24.65
C SER A 85 -9.12 7.21 24.64
N GLY A 86 -9.67 6.27 23.85
CA GLY A 86 -9.07 4.95 23.69
C GLY A 86 -7.72 4.98 22.96
N ALA A 87 -7.54 5.90 22.00
CA ALA A 87 -6.25 6.12 21.33
C ALA A 87 -5.16 6.60 22.30
N LEU A 88 -5.51 7.43 23.29
CA LEU A 88 -4.58 7.83 24.35
C LEU A 88 -4.19 6.63 25.22
N VAL A 89 -5.16 5.84 25.68
CA VAL A 89 -4.91 4.65 26.51
C VAL A 89 -4.00 3.66 25.80
N ILE A 90 -4.27 3.35 24.52
CA ILE A 90 -3.49 2.35 23.78
C ILE A 90 -2.06 2.81 23.51
N VAL A 91 -1.85 4.09 23.22
CA VAL A 91 -0.50 4.64 22.99
C VAL A 91 0.31 4.66 24.28
N LEU A 92 -0.30 5.02 25.41
CA LEU A 92 0.37 4.99 26.71
C LEU A 92 0.77 3.56 27.11
N LEU A 93 -0.12 2.58 26.88
CA LEU A 93 0.19 1.17 27.05
C LEU A 93 1.36 0.74 26.16
N GLY A 94 1.31 1.04 24.86
CA GLY A 94 2.37 0.66 23.94
C GLY A 94 3.70 1.38 24.23
N ALA A 95 3.66 2.61 24.74
CA ALA A 95 4.86 3.34 25.14
C ALA A 95 5.49 2.74 26.41
N ALA A 96 4.66 2.26 27.33
CA ALA A 96 5.09 1.48 28.49
C ALA A 96 5.68 0.12 28.07
N ASP A 97 5.05 -0.58 27.12
CA ASP A 97 5.57 -1.82 26.55
C ASP A 97 6.92 -1.64 25.85
N ASP A 98 7.07 -0.56 25.08
CA ASP A 98 8.32 -0.20 24.41
C ASP A 98 9.49 0.01 25.39
N LEU A 99 9.21 0.36 26.66
CA LEU A 99 10.20 0.61 27.70
C LEU A 99 10.43 -0.58 28.63
N TRP A 100 9.36 -1.28 29.01
CA TRP A 100 9.40 -2.32 30.06
C TRP A 100 9.25 -3.75 29.55
N GLU A 101 8.97 -3.96 28.25
CA GLU A 101 8.67 -5.26 27.65
C GLU A 101 7.60 -6.03 28.47
N LEU A 102 6.35 -5.57 28.42
CA LEU A 102 5.26 -6.14 29.20
C LEU A 102 4.96 -7.58 28.78
N ASP A 103 4.46 -8.38 29.72
CA ASP A 103 3.98 -9.72 29.41
C ASP A 103 2.70 -9.69 28.56
N ALA A 104 2.45 -10.78 27.84
CA ALA A 104 1.36 -10.86 26.86
C ALA A 104 -0.03 -10.64 27.48
N LEU A 105 -0.26 -11.03 28.74
CA LEU A 105 -1.57 -10.88 29.38
C LEU A 105 -1.81 -9.44 29.80
N THR A 106 -0.81 -8.79 30.41
CA THR A 106 -0.88 -7.35 30.75
C THR A 106 -1.12 -6.50 29.51
N LYS A 107 -0.41 -6.82 28.42
CA LYS A 107 -0.58 -6.17 27.12
C LYS A 107 -1.99 -6.37 26.55
N LEU A 108 -2.50 -7.59 26.56
CA LEU A 108 -3.86 -7.90 26.09
C LEU A 108 -4.93 -7.19 26.94
N ALA A 109 -4.76 -7.15 28.27
CA ALA A 109 -5.65 -6.45 29.18
C ALA A 109 -5.70 -4.94 28.92
N GLY A 110 -4.54 -4.31 28.68
CA GLY A 110 -4.48 -2.91 28.29
C GLY A 110 -5.12 -2.62 26.92
N GLN A 111 -4.93 -3.51 25.94
CA GLN A 111 -5.61 -3.41 24.64
C GLN A 111 -7.14 -3.52 24.80
N ALA A 112 -7.61 -4.45 25.64
CA ALA A 112 -9.02 -4.62 25.94
C ALA A 112 -9.59 -3.41 26.69
N LEU A 113 -8.82 -2.80 27.60
CA LEU A 113 -9.18 -1.56 28.27
C LEU A 113 -9.38 -0.42 27.27
N ALA A 114 -8.42 -0.19 26.37
CA ALA A 114 -8.55 0.86 25.34
C ALA A 114 -9.79 0.67 24.44
N ALA A 115 -10.07 -0.57 24.05
CA ALA A 115 -11.27 -0.92 23.29
C ALA A 115 -12.55 -0.71 24.11
N GLY A 116 -12.54 -1.09 25.39
CA GLY A 116 -13.66 -0.93 26.30
C GLY A 116 -14.00 0.53 26.58
N VAL A 117 -12.99 1.40 26.78
CA VAL A 117 -13.18 2.85 26.95
C VAL A 117 -13.95 3.44 25.77
N MET A 118 -13.60 3.05 24.55
CA MET A 118 -14.29 3.49 23.34
C MET A 118 -15.72 2.91 23.26
N ALA A 119 -15.87 1.60 23.52
CA ALA A 119 -17.14 0.90 23.39
C ALA A 119 -18.20 1.37 24.39
N ILE A 120 -17.82 1.62 25.65
CA ILE A 120 -18.73 2.10 26.71
C ILE A 120 -19.25 3.51 26.40
N GLN A 121 -18.48 4.30 25.66
CA GLN A 121 -18.90 5.62 25.18
C GLN A 121 -19.79 5.58 23.93
N GLY A 122 -20.17 4.39 23.45
CA GLY A 122 -21.15 4.19 22.39
C GLY A 122 -20.57 3.76 21.03
N VAL A 123 -19.25 3.80 20.85
CA VAL A 123 -18.60 3.32 19.62
C VAL A 123 -18.42 1.81 19.70
N GLN A 124 -19.49 1.08 19.42
CA GLN A 124 -19.55 -0.38 19.49
C GLN A 124 -20.31 -0.99 18.31
N LEU A 125 -20.09 -2.28 18.07
CA LEU A 125 -20.87 -3.07 17.12
C LEU A 125 -22.31 -3.24 17.63
N LEU A 126 -23.25 -2.71 16.86
CA LEU A 126 -24.69 -2.77 17.19
C LEU A 126 -25.41 -3.95 16.56
N TRP A 127 -24.84 -4.53 15.50
CA TRP A 127 -25.43 -5.65 14.79
C TRP A 127 -24.34 -6.49 14.11
N LEU A 128 -24.67 -7.74 13.80
CA LEU A 128 -23.84 -8.64 13.01
C LEU A 128 -24.63 -9.22 11.84
N PRO A 129 -23.96 -9.54 10.72
CA PRO A 129 -24.61 -10.12 9.56
C PRO A 129 -24.85 -11.63 9.72
N ILE A 130 -25.51 -12.04 10.81
CA ILE A 130 -25.85 -13.44 11.09
C ILE A 130 -27.31 -13.62 10.69
N ASN A 131 -27.59 -14.55 9.76
CA ASN A 131 -28.95 -14.81 9.24
C ASN A 131 -29.69 -13.56 8.73
N GLY A 132 -28.98 -12.65 8.06
CA GLY A 132 -29.46 -11.30 7.75
C GLY A 132 -28.77 -10.30 8.68
N VAL A 133 -29.52 -9.33 9.21
CA VAL A 133 -29.00 -8.34 10.17
C VAL A 133 -29.54 -8.68 11.56
N THR A 134 -28.67 -9.16 12.44
CA THR A 134 -29.02 -9.48 13.83
C THR A 134 -28.50 -8.36 14.73
N ALA A 135 -29.42 -7.64 15.39
CA ALA A 135 -29.06 -6.66 16.42
C ALA A 135 -28.42 -7.33 17.63
N LEU A 136 -27.36 -6.73 18.16
CA LEU A 136 -26.66 -7.21 19.35
C LEU A 136 -27.18 -6.52 20.61
N PRO A 137 -27.43 -7.25 21.70
CA PRO A 137 -27.55 -6.66 23.02
C PRO A 137 -26.31 -5.82 23.36
N PRO A 138 -26.43 -4.69 24.08
CA PRO A 138 -25.30 -3.78 24.35
C PRO A 138 -24.08 -4.48 24.96
N THR A 139 -24.29 -5.42 25.89
CA THR A 139 -23.20 -6.19 26.50
C THR A 139 -22.43 -7.05 25.48
N LEU A 140 -23.15 -7.71 24.57
CA LEU A 140 -22.53 -8.49 23.49
C LEU A 140 -21.89 -7.58 22.44
N GLY A 141 -22.46 -6.40 22.19
CA GLY A 141 -21.87 -5.36 21.34
C GLY A 141 -20.51 -4.89 21.83
N VAL A 142 -20.38 -4.61 23.14
CA VAL A 142 -19.10 -4.27 23.78
C VAL A 142 -18.10 -5.42 23.65
N VAL A 143 -18.50 -6.65 23.98
CA VAL A 143 -17.60 -7.82 23.89
C VAL A 143 -17.13 -8.05 22.46
N ALA A 144 -18.04 -8.02 21.48
CA ALA A 144 -17.69 -8.15 20.07
C ALA A 144 -16.75 -7.04 19.60
N THR A 145 -16.99 -5.80 20.04
CA THR A 145 -16.13 -4.65 19.77
C THR A 145 -14.72 -4.86 20.29
N VAL A 146 -14.59 -5.25 21.56
CA VAL A 146 -13.29 -5.53 22.17
C VAL A 146 -12.55 -6.59 21.37
N LEU A 147 -13.21 -7.70 21.02
CA LEU A 147 -12.59 -8.77 20.24
C LEU A 147 -12.10 -8.29 18.86
N VAL A 148 -12.91 -7.52 18.13
CA VAL A 148 -12.52 -6.99 16.81
C VAL A 148 -11.33 -6.03 16.93
N VAL A 149 -11.34 -5.15 17.93
CA VAL A 149 -10.22 -4.22 18.19
C VAL A 149 -8.95 -4.99 18.56
N LEU A 150 -9.04 -6.01 19.42
CA LEU A 150 -7.90 -6.86 19.79
C LEU A 150 -7.29 -7.54 18.56
N VAL A 151 -8.13 -8.11 17.68
CA VAL A 151 -7.67 -8.76 16.45
C VAL A 151 -6.96 -7.76 15.54
N ALA A 152 -7.54 -6.58 15.34
CA ALA A 152 -6.96 -5.55 14.47
C ALA A 152 -5.62 -5.02 15.02
N ILE A 153 -5.55 -4.72 16.31
CA ILE A 153 -4.32 -4.30 17.00
C ILE A 153 -3.21 -5.34 16.78
N ASN A 154 -3.49 -6.60 17.10
CA ASN A 154 -2.49 -7.65 17.01
C ASN A 154 -2.09 -7.96 15.56
N ALA A 155 -3.02 -7.84 14.59
CA ALA A 155 -2.70 -8.01 13.18
C ALA A 155 -1.72 -6.94 12.68
N VAL A 156 -1.96 -5.66 12.99
CA VAL A 156 -1.06 -4.56 12.59
C VAL A 156 0.30 -4.67 13.29
N ASN A 157 0.31 -4.97 14.60
CA ASN A 157 1.53 -5.21 15.37
C ASN A 157 2.40 -6.33 14.76
N PHE A 158 1.77 -7.39 14.25
CA PHE A 158 2.47 -8.51 13.61
C PHE A 158 3.15 -8.16 12.29
N VAL A 159 2.56 -7.24 11.53
CA VAL A 159 3.10 -6.78 10.24
C VAL A 159 4.20 -5.75 10.40
N ASP A 160 4.34 -5.13 11.58
CA ASP A 160 5.41 -4.19 11.92
C ASP A 160 6.77 -4.88 12.15
N GLY A 161 7.21 -5.68 11.17
CA GLY A 161 8.48 -6.40 11.17
C GLY A 161 9.51 -5.86 10.16
N LEU A 162 9.15 -4.85 9.36
CA LEU A 162 10.03 -4.19 8.40
C LEU A 162 9.83 -2.68 8.42
N ASP A 163 10.91 -1.96 8.18
CA ASP A 163 10.94 -0.50 8.02
C ASP A 163 9.90 0.00 7.02
N GLY A 164 9.03 0.91 7.49
CA GLY A 164 7.96 1.52 6.72
C GLY A 164 6.74 0.63 6.53
N LEU A 165 6.83 -0.68 6.76
CA LEU A 165 5.84 -1.65 6.28
C LEU A 165 4.43 -1.42 6.86
N ALA A 166 4.30 -1.42 8.19
CA ALA A 166 2.99 -1.27 8.81
C ALA A 166 2.38 0.12 8.53
N ALA A 167 3.17 1.19 8.66
CA ALA A 167 2.70 2.56 8.38
C ALA A 167 2.26 2.74 6.92
N GLY A 168 2.96 2.14 5.95
CA GLY A 168 2.59 2.22 4.55
C GLY A 168 1.38 1.37 4.16
N ILE A 169 1.25 0.14 4.68
CA ILE A 169 0.05 -0.69 4.48
C ILE A 169 -1.18 0.03 5.06
N VAL A 170 -1.06 0.55 6.28
CA VAL A 170 -2.15 1.28 6.94
C VAL A 170 -2.46 2.59 6.22
N ALA A 171 -1.47 3.31 5.67
CA ALA A 171 -1.72 4.49 4.85
C ALA A 171 -2.48 4.16 3.55
N ILE A 172 -2.07 3.12 2.82
CA ILE A 172 -2.73 2.67 1.59
C ILE A 172 -4.17 2.23 1.88
N GLY A 173 -4.34 1.40 2.91
CA GLY A 173 -5.66 0.97 3.35
C GLY A 173 -6.53 2.11 3.86
N GLY A 174 -5.94 3.04 4.60
CA GLY A 174 -6.60 4.25 5.10
C GLY A 174 -7.05 5.18 3.97
N ILE A 175 -6.29 5.30 2.87
CA ILE A 175 -6.71 6.05 1.67
C ILE A 175 -7.91 5.36 1.01
N ALA A 176 -7.89 4.03 0.87
CA ALA A 176 -9.01 3.28 0.33
C ALA A 176 -10.27 3.44 1.20
N PHE A 177 -10.12 3.34 2.53
CA PHE A 177 -11.21 3.55 3.49
C PHE A 177 -11.74 4.98 3.45
N PHE A 178 -10.87 5.98 3.52
CA PHE A 178 -11.26 7.39 3.40
C PHE A 178 -12.05 7.62 2.11
N SER A 179 -11.57 7.09 0.98
CA SER A 179 -12.23 7.20 -0.31
C SER A 179 -13.62 6.56 -0.30
N PHE A 180 -13.73 5.34 0.24
CA PHE A 180 -15.01 4.65 0.43
C PHE A 180 -15.97 5.47 1.29
N SER A 181 -15.57 5.83 2.51
CA SER A 181 -16.41 6.55 3.46
C SER A 181 -16.85 7.91 2.92
N TYR A 182 -15.94 8.64 2.28
CA TYR A 182 -16.24 9.94 1.67
C TYR A 182 -17.20 9.83 0.48
N LEU A 183 -16.93 8.90 -0.45
CA LEU A 183 -17.78 8.71 -1.64
C LEU A 183 -19.16 8.18 -1.27
N LEU A 184 -19.24 7.28 -0.27
CA LEU A 184 -20.51 6.77 0.24
C LEU A 184 -21.38 7.91 0.78
N ALA A 185 -20.79 8.85 1.54
CA ALA A 185 -21.51 10.02 2.01
C ALA A 185 -21.93 10.97 0.87
N VAL A 186 -21.08 11.15 -0.15
CA VAL A 186 -21.39 12.01 -1.30
C VAL A 186 -22.55 11.45 -2.13
N ILE A 187 -22.53 10.16 -2.43
CA ILE A 187 -23.50 9.50 -3.33
C ILE A 187 -24.86 9.37 -2.67
N ASN A 188 -24.90 8.98 -1.38
CA ASN A 188 -26.15 8.78 -0.66
C ASN A 188 -26.71 10.07 -0.04
N GLY A 189 -26.06 11.22 -0.24
CA GLY A 189 -26.48 12.50 0.33
C GLY A 189 -26.40 12.57 1.86
N PHE A 190 -25.72 11.61 2.51
CA PHE A 190 -25.50 11.62 3.95
C PHE A 190 -24.57 12.77 4.36
N SER A 191 -24.53 13.05 5.67
CA SER A 191 -23.57 13.99 6.22
C SER A 191 -22.16 13.58 5.80
N ARG A 192 -21.50 14.46 5.06
CA ARG A 192 -20.10 14.25 4.65
C ARG A 192 -19.16 14.25 5.86
N ALA A 193 -19.62 14.74 7.01
CA ALA A 193 -18.90 14.85 8.28
C ALA A 193 -18.96 13.55 9.13
N GLY A 194 -18.70 12.40 8.51
CA GLY A 194 -18.64 11.13 9.23
C GLY A 194 -17.37 11.01 10.08
N THR A 195 -17.51 10.51 11.32
CA THR A 195 -16.38 10.22 12.22
C THR A 195 -15.35 9.31 11.56
N ALA A 196 -15.79 8.22 10.92
CA ALA A 196 -14.89 7.30 10.22
C ALA A 196 -14.09 8.01 9.10
N THR A 197 -14.73 8.91 8.33
CA THR A 197 -14.05 9.71 7.30
C THR A 197 -13.01 10.65 7.90
N LEU A 198 -13.30 11.27 9.06
CA LEU A 198 -12.35 12.13 9.78
C LEU A 198 -11.13 11.36 10.27
N PHE A 199 -11.34 10.28 11.02
CA PHE A 199 -10.24 9.51 11.60
C PHE A 199 -9.41 8.79 10.55
N THR A 200 -10.00 8.30 9.45
CA THR A 200 -9.24 7.73 8.34
C THR A 200 -8.36 8.78 7.63
N ALA A 201 -8.84 10.01 7.46
CA ALA A 201 -8.01 11.10 6.93
C ALA A 201 -6.82 11.42 7.86
N LEU A 202 -7.08 11.53 9.16
CA LEU A 202 -6.03 11.79 10.16
C LEU A 202 -5.04 10.62 10.27
N LEU A 203 -5.53 9.37 10.21
CA LEU A 203 -4.73 8.15 10.18
C LEU A 203 -3.75 8.16 9.00
N VAL A 204 -4.22 8.50 7.80
CA VAL A 204 -3.35 8.68 6.63
C VAL A 204 -2.33 9.79 6.87
N GLY A 205 -2.77 10.92 7.44
CA GLY A 205 -1.89 12.04 7.81
C GLY A 205 -0.74 11.61 8.72
N ILE A 206 -1.03 10.99 9.87
CA ILE A 206 0.00 10.56 10.83
C ILE A 206 0.94 9.49 10.23
N CYS A 207 0.43 8.56 9.41
CA CYS A 207 1.29 7.60 8.71
C CYS A 207 2.24 8.28 7.72
N LEU A 208 1.73 9.20 6.89
CA LEU A 208 2.54 9.94 5.92
C LEU A 208 3.57 10.86 6.59
N GLY A 209 3.24 11.43 7.75
CA GLY A 209 4.18 12.24 8.54
C GLY A 209 5.29 11.42 9.19
N PHE A 210 4.98 10.17 9.58
CA PHE A 210 5.92 9.28 10.23
C PHE A 210 6.86 8.54 9.24
N LEU A 211 6.34 8.15 8.06
CA LEU A 211 7.07 7.38 7.05
C LEU A 211 8.46 7.93 6.68
N PRO A 212 8.69 9.25 6.49
CA PRO A 212 10.01 9.80 6.18
C PRO A 212 11.11 9.45 7.21
N HIS A 213 10.73 9.16 8.46
CA HIS A 213 11.65 8.75 9.52
C HIS A 213 11.76 7.22 9.69
N ASN A 214 10.82 6.47 9.11
CA ASN A 214 10.68 5.03 9.30
C ASN A 214 10.96 4.20 8.03
N VAL A 215 10.99 4.80 6.84
CA VAL A 215 11.39 4.12 5.60
C VAL A 215 12.85 3.66 5.67
N TYR A 216 13.12 2.46 5.16
CA TYR A 216 14.45 1.84 5.24
C TYR A 216 15.57 2.73 4.67
N PRO A 217 16.69 2.94 5.40
CA PRO A 217 16.92 2.49 6.78
C PRO A 217 16.22 3.40 7.80
N ALA A 218 15.41 2.81 8.69
CA ALA A 218 14.64 3.56 9.68
C ALA A 218 15.54 4.28 10.71
N LYS A 219 15.18 5.51 11.05
CA LYS A 219 15.83 6.33 12.08
C LYS A 219 15.20 6.16 13.46
N ILE A 220 13.96 5.69 13.48
CA ILE A 220 13.13 5.42 14.66
C ILE A 220 12.05 4.40 14.25
N PHE A 221 11.73 3.49 15.15
CA PHE A 221 10.61 2.57 14.99
C PHE A 221 9.34 3.13 15.60
N MET A 222 8.19 2.79 15.02
CA MET A 222 6.91 3.19 15.60
C MET A 222 6.75 2.59 16.99
N GLY A 223 7.29 1.38 17.20
CA GLY A 223 7.18 0.63 18.43
C GLY A 223 5.76 0.10 18.62
N ASP A 224 5.54 -0.54 19.75
CA ASP A 224 4.23 -1.04 20.15
C ASP A 224 3.24 0.11 20.36
N SER A 225 3.72 1.27 20.82
CA SER A 225 2.95 2.52 20.87
C SER A 225 2.31 2.89 19.52
N GLY A 226 3.04 2.75 18.41
CA GLY A 226 2.54 3.13 17.09
C GLY A 226 1.71 2.04 16.42
N SER A 227 2.19 0.80 16.42
CA SER A 227 1.50 -0.28 15.72
C SER A 227 0.13 -0.60 16.34
N MET A 228 0.01 -0.53 17.68
CA MET A 228 -1.29 -0.68 18.34
C MET A 228 -2.23 0.49 18.07
N LEU A 229 -1.74 1.73 18.04
CA LEU A 229 -2.54 2.90 17.66
C LEU A 229 -3.15 2.72 16.27
N LEU A 230 -2.34 2.29 15.30
CA LEU A 230 -2.80 2.08 13.92
C LEU A 230 -3.89 1.00 13.82
N GLY A 231 -3.70 -0.14 14.49
CA GLY A 231 -4.71 -1.20 14.52
C GLY A 231 -5.98 -0.78 15.25
N TYR A 232 -5.86 -0.07 16.37
CA TYR A 232 -6.96 0.50 17.12
C TYR A 232 -7.79 1.47 16.27
N LEU A 233 -7.14 2.44 15.60
CA LEU A 233 -7.83 3.44 14.77
C LEU A 233 -8.55 2.82 13.58
N LEU A 234 -7.96 1.82 12.92
CA LEU A 234 -8.62 1.10 11.84
C LEU A 234 -9.89 0.39 12.34
N ALA A 235 -9.82 -0.31 13.46
CA ALA A 235 -10.99 -0.95 14.06
C ALA A 235 -12.04 0.07 14.51
N ALA A 236 -11.63 1.17 15.14
CA ALA A 236 -12.54 2.25 15.55
C ALA A 236 -13.29 2.86 14.36
N CYS A 237 -12.60 3.14 13.25
CA CYS A 237 -13.23 3.64 12.03
C CYS A 237 -14.24 2.63 11.46
N THR A 238 -13.89 1.34 11.49
CA THR A 238 -14.77 0.23 11.05
C THR A 238 -16.06 0.20 11.85
N ILE A 239 -15.94 0.24 13.17
CA ILE A 239 -17.07 0.10 14.09
C ILE A 239 -17.96 1.34 13.99
N SER A 240 -17.38 2.53 13.94
CA SER A 240 -18.13 3.79 13.80
C SER A 240 -18.95 3.83 12.51
N ILE A 241 -18.39 3.40 11.36
CA ILE A 241 -19.16 3.39 10.10
C ILE A 241 -20.27 2.32 10.10
N THR A 242 -20.05 1.16 10.71
CA THR A 242 -21.08 0.11 10.82
C THR A 242 -22.21 0.51 11.78
N GLY A 243 -21.88 1.19 12.88
CA GLY A 243 -22.86 1.66 13.87
C GLY A 243 -23.77 2.78 13.37
N GLN A 244 -23.38 3.50 12.32
CA GLN A 244 -24.18 4.56 11.70
C GLN A 244 -25.21 4.04 10.67
N LEU A 245 -25.18 2.74 10.34
CA LEU A 245 -26.15 2.14 9.42
C LEU A 245 -27.36 1.61 10.20
N ASP A 246 -28.54 2.08 9.80
CA ASP A 246 -29.80 1.61 10.37
C ASP A 246 -30.05 0.16 9.98
N ALA A 247 -30.01 -0.73 10.97
CA ALA A 247 -30.25 -2.16 10.82
C ALA A 247 -31.64 -2.47 10.22
N ASN A 248 -32.62 -1.59 10.41
CA ASN A 248 -33.99 -1.77 9.94
C ASN A 248 -34.21 -1.31 8.49
N ALA A 249 -33.30 -0.49 7.96
CA ALA A 249 -33.30 -0.06 6.55
C ALA A 249 -32.66 -1.11 5.61
N LEU A 250 -32.08 -2.18 6.18
CA LEU A 250 -31.38 -3.22 5.44
C LEU A 250 -32.34 -4.37 5.09
N SER A 251 -32.94 -4.32 3.90
CA SER A 251 -33.71 -5.44 3.34
C SER A 251 -32.79 -6.55 2.82
N ALA A 252 -33.30 -7.80 2.79
CA ALA A 252 -32.55 -8.98 2.33
C ALA A 252 -32.05 -8.86 0.86
N GLU A 253 -32.67 -8.01 0.05
CA GLU A 253 -32.27 -7.73 -1.34
C GLU A 253 -31.01 -6.83 -1.43
N ASN A 254 -30.61 -6.15 -0.36
CA ASN A 254 -29.47 -5.22 -0.28
C ASN A 254 -28.34 -5.67 0.66
N LEU A 255 -28.20 -6.99 0.86
CA LEU A 255 -27.20 -7.57 1.77
C LEU A 255 -25.74 -7.25 1.36
N ALA A 256 -25.44 -7.15 0.06
CA ALA A 256 -24.07 -6.89 -0.39
C ALA A 256 -23.56 -5.49 0.02
N PRO A 257 -24.31 -4.38 -0.21
CA PRO A 257 -23.97 -3.07 0.36
C PRO A 257 -23.89 -3.04 1.89
N ALA A 258 -24.78 -3.78 2.57
CA ALA A 258 -24.83 -3.86 4.03
C ALA A 258 -23.54 -4.47 4.64
N LEU A 259 -22.93 -5.42 3.94
CA LEU A 259 -21.72 -6.10 4.39
C LEU A 259 -20.43 -5.29 4.16
N LEU A 260 -20.44 -4.34 3.22
CA LEU A 260 -19.24 -3.59 2.84
C LEU A 260 -18.52 -2.89 4.00
N PRO A 261 -19.20 -2.20 4.94
CA PRO A 261 -18.55 -1.59 6.11
C PRO A 261 -17.82 -2.59 7.02
N LEU A 262 -18.27 -3.86 7.07
CA LEU A 262 -17.60 -4.95 7.79
C LEU A 262 -16.46 -5.58 6.98
N VAL A 263 -16.68 -5.75 5.67
CA VAL A 263 -15.72 -6.42 4.76
C VAL A 263 -14.52 -5.53 4.46
N LEU A 264 -14.73 -4.22 4.33
CA LEU A 264 -13.71 -3.29 3.86
C LEU A 264 -12.50 -3.19 4.81
N PRO A 265 -12.66 -3.16 6.14
CA PRO A 265 -11.53 -3.11 7.05
C PRO A 265 -10.80 -4.46 7.17
N LEU A 266 -11.53 -5.57 7.01
CA LEU A 266 -10.92 -6.90 6.86
C LEU A 266 -10.10 -6.98 5.56
N ALA A 267 -10.55 -6.34 4.48
CA ALA A 267 -9.82 -6.27 3.23
C ALA A 267 -8.57 -5.38 3.32
N ILE A 268 -8.65 -4.26 4.03
CA ILE A 268 -7.50 -3.39 4.34
C ILE A 268 -6.46 -4.14 5.17
N LEU A 269 -6.92 -4.90 6.16
CA LEU A 269 -6.09 -5.73 7.02
C LEU A 269 -5.84 -7.13 6.42
N ALA A 270 -6.20 -7.40 5.17
CA ALA A 270 -6.15 -8.76 4.63
C ALA A 270 -4.75 -9.36 4.72
N ILE A 271 -3.72 -8.61 4.32
CA ILE A 271 -2.33 -9.05 4.42
C ILE A 271 -1.93 -9.30 5.90
N PRO A 272 -2.12 -8.35 6.83
CA PRO A 272 -1.91 -8.60 8.26
C PRO A 272 -2.66 -9.79 8.85
N LEU A 273 -3.95 -9.93 8.56
CA LEU A 273 -4.80 -10.99 9.08
C LEU A 273 -4.42 -12.35 8.50
N LEU A 274 -4.03 -12.42 7.23
CA LEU A 274 -3.52 -13.64 6.62
C LEU A 274 -2.22 -14.09 7.27
N ASP A 275 -1.29 -13.18 7.57
CA ASP A 275 -0.04 -13.54 8.24
C ASP A 275 -0.29 -14.01 9.69
N LEU A 276 -1.16 -13.30 10.42
CA LEU A 276 -1.56 -13.67 11.78
C LEU A 276 -2.26 -15.04 11.79
N GLY A 277 -3.28 -15.23 10.95
CA GLY A 277 -4.04 -16.47 10.86
C GLY A 277 -3.17 -17.66 10.45
N TRP A 278 -2.27 -17.47 9.47
CA TRP A 278 -1.33 -18.51 9.06
C TRP A 278 -0.33 -18.86 10.16
N ALA A 279 0.08 -17.88 10.97
CA ALA A 279 0.91 -18.14 12.14
C ALA A 279 0.16 -18.93 13.22
N VAL A 280 -1.08 -18.56 13.53
CA VAL A 280 -1.93 -19.29 14.49
C VAL A 280 -2.11 -20.74 14.05
N ILE A 281 -2.53 -20.99 12.80
CA ILE A 281 -2.73 -22.34 12.24
C ILE A 281 -1.46 -23.17 12.33
N ARG A 282 -0.31 -22.62 11.93
CA ARG A 282 0.98 -23.34 11.97
C ARG A 282 1.41 -23.70 13.39
N ARG A 283 1.20 -22.80 14.35
CA ARG A 283 1.57 -23.02 15.77
C ARG A 283 0.70 -24.11 16.39
N THR A 284 -0.62 -24.02 16.21
CA THR A 284 -1.57 -24.98 16.77
C THR A 284 -1.45 -26.35 16.11
N ALA A 285 -1.22 -26.42 14.79
CA ALA A 285 -0.93 -27.67 14.09
C ALA A 285 0.36 -28.36 14.58
N ALA A 286 1.31 -27.59 15.14
CA ALA A 286 2.52 -28.09 15.78
C ALA A 286 2.37 -28.35 17.29
N GLY A 287 1.14 -28.31 17.83
CA GLY A 287 0.87 -28.52 19.26
C GLY A 287 1.35 -27.39 20.17
N LYS A 288 1.73 -26.23 19.61
CA LYS A 288 2.20 -25.06 20.36
C LYS A 288 1.06 -24.08 20.65
N SER A 289 1.25 -23.28 21.69
CA SER A 289 0.33 -22.18 21.99
C SER A 289 0.27 -21.18 20.82
N PRO A 290 -0.92 -20.64 20.49
CA PRO A 290 -1.06 -19.55 19.53
C PRO A 290 -0.18 -18.33 19.85
N PHE A 291 0.17 -18.13 21.12
CA PHE A 291 0.96 -17.00 21.61
C PHE A 291 2.48 -17.24 21.58
N THR A 292 2.93 -18.43 21.15
CA THR A 292 4.37 -18.72 21.04
C THR A 292 5.02 -17.88 19.93
N PRO A 293 6.19 -17.24 20.15
CA PRO A 293 6.91 -16.50 19.11
C PRO A 293 7.26 -17.35 17.88
N ASP A 294 7.24 -16.75 16.68
CA ASP A 294 7.48 -17.44 15.40
C ASP A 294 8.35 -16.58 14.47
N LYS A 295 9.00 -17.21 13.48
CA LYS A 295 9.94 -16.60 12.53
C LYS A 295 9.49 -16.76 11.07
N HIS A 296 8.23 -17.13 10.83
CA HIS A 296 7.74 -17.49 9.49
C HIS A 296 6.71 -16.52 8.89
N HIS A 297 6.76 -15.26 9.31
CA HIS A 297 5.98 -14.15 8.75
C HIS A 297 6.23 -13.96 7.25
N LEU A 298 5.22 -13.42 6.55
CA LEU A 298 5.27 -13.15 5.10
C LEU A 298 6.50 -12.33 4.72
N HIS A 299 6.86 -11.29 5.48
CA HIS A 299 8.03 -10.47 5.18
C HIS A 299 9.35 -11.25 5.29
N HIS A 300 9.51 -12.11 6.31
CA HIS A 300 10.66 -13.02 6.41
C HIS A 300 10.71 -14.06 5.30
N ARG A 301 9.56 -14.49 4.75
CA ARG A 301 9.53 -15.37 3.57
C ARG A 301 10.02 -14.63 2.34
N LEU A 302 9.59 -13.39 2.10
CA LEU A 302 10.06 -12.57 0.99
C LEU A 302 11.57 -12.31 1.07
N LEU A 303 12.10 -12.00 2.26
CA LEU A 303 13.54 -11.85 2.48
C LEU A 303 14.30 -13.15 2.18
N ARG A 304 13.80 -14.31 2.60
CA ARG A 304 14.40 -15.63 2.32
C ARG A 304 14.36 -16.02 0.85
N ILE A 305 13.37 -15.55 0.10
CA ILE A 305 13.31 -15.70 -1.37
C ILE A 305 14.31 -14.75 -2.06
N GLY A 306 14.97 -13.87 -1.30
CA GLY A 306 16.04 -12.99 -1.74
C GLY A 306 15.60 -11.54 -1.97
N HIS A 307 14.36 -11.15 -1.67
CA HIS A 307 13.98 -9.74 -1.77
C HIS A 307 14.80 -8.89 -0.77
N SER A 308 15.18 -7.69 -1.20
CA SER A 308 15.71 -6.68 -0.26
C SER A 308 14.60 -6.22 0.69
N PRO A 309 14.92 -5.66 1.87
CA PRO A 309 13.93 -5.11 2.80
C PRO A 309 12.98 -4.12 2.12
N ARG A 310 13.53 -3.17 1.35
CA ARG A 310 12.74 -2.24 0.53
C ARG A 310 11.85 -2.95 -0.50
N GLY A 311 12.38 -3.98 -1.17
CA GLY A 311 11.63 -4.77 -2.14
C GLY A 311 10.46 -5.51 -1.51
N ALA A 312 10.67 -6.16 -0.37
CA ALA A 312 9.63 -6.85 0.38
C ALA A 312 8.53 -5.88 0.85
N THR A 313 8.91 -4.71 1.36
CA THR A 313 7.94 -3.66 1.74
C THR A 313 7.11 -3.19 0.54
N SER A 314 7.74 -2.87 -0.60
CA SER A 314 7.03 -2.46 -1.81
C SER A 314 6.09 -3.53 -2.36
N VAL A 315 6.48 -4.82 -2.30
CA VAL A 315 5.59 -5.93 -2.68
C VAL A 315 4.33 -5.89 -1.83
N LEU A 316 4.48 -5.81 -0.50
CA LEU A 316 3.33 -5.84 0.39
C LEU A 316 2.43 -4.60 0.26
N TYR A 317 2.98 -3.44 -0.11
CA TYR A 317 2.19 -2.26 -0.49
C TYR A 317 1.34 -2.51 -1.73
N VAL A 318 1.93 -3.06 -2.79
CA VAL A 318 1.22 -3.35 -4.04
C VAL A 318 0.10 -4.37 -3.81
N TRP A 319 0.37 -5.42 -3.03
CA TRP A 319 -0.65 -6.41 -2.65
C TRP A 319 -1.77 -5.80 -1.82
N THR A 320 -1.44 -4.91 -0.87
CA THR A 320 -2.45 -4.18 -0.09
C THR A 320 -3.33 -3.32 -0.99
N ALA A 321 -2.73 -2.57 -1.92
CA ALA A 321 -3.47 -1.73 -2.86
C ALA A 321 -4.37 -2.55 -3.79
N ALA A 322 -3.86 -3.69 -4.29
CA ALA A 322 -4.57 -4.61 -5.17
C ALA A 322 -5.82 -5.24 -4.51
N ILE A 323 -5.88 -5.28 -3.18
CA ILE A 323 -7.03 -5.79 -2.43
C ILE A 323 -7.92 -4.64 -1.96
N ALA A 324 -7.35 -3.64 -1.28
CA ALA A 324 -8.11 -2.59 -0.59
C ALA A 324 -8.93 -1.72 -1.55
N PHE A 325 -8.37 -1.30 -2.69
CA PHE A 325 -9.08 -0.43 -3.63
C PHE A 325 -10.23 -1.14 -4.37
N PRO A 326 -10.05 -2.34 -4.95
CA PRO A 326 -11.14 -3.03 -5.60
C PRO A 326 -12.26 -3.41 -4.64
N VAL A 327 -11.96 -3.82 -3.40
CA VAL A 327 -12.98 -4.08 -2.38
C VAL A 327 -13.77 -2.82 -2.04
N SER A 328 -13.08 -1.68 -1.90
CA SER A 328 -13.74 -0.38 -1.72
C SER A 328 -14.62 0.01 -2.90
N ALA A 329 -14.22 -0.35 -4.12
CA ALA A 329 -14.95 -0.04 -5.34
C ALA A 329 -16.25 -0.84 -5.49
N ILE A 330 -16.40 -2.01 -4.85
CA ILE A 330 -17.64 -2.82 -4.90
C ILE A 330 -18.87 -1.99 -4.49
N ALA A 331 -18.69 -0.98 -3.65
CA ALA A 331 -19.75 -0.07 -3.22
C ALA A 331 -20.30 0.83 -4.34
N PHE A 332 -19.53 1.05 -5.41
CA PHE A 332 -19.79 2.11 -6.38
C PHE A 332 -19.87 1.59 -7.82
N ILE A 333 -19.30 0.42 -8.09
CA ILE A 333 -19.32 -0.23 -9.41
C ILE A 333 -19.86 -1.65 -9.29
N PRO A 334 -20.36 -2.25 -10.38
CA PRO A 334 -20.85 -3.63 -10.34
C PRO A 334 -19.79 -4.59 -9.78
N MET A 335 -20.22 -5.48 -8.88
CA MET A 335 -19.35 -6.46 -8.22
C MET A 335 -18.45 -7.21 -9.21
N ARG A 336 -18.98 -7.61 -10.38
CA ARG A 336 -18.21 -8.30 -11.43
C ARG A 336 -17.04 -7.44 -11.94
N SER A 337 -17.25 -6.15 -12.14
CA SER A 337 -16.21 -5.21 -12.57
C SER A 337 -15.16 -5.00 -11.48
N ALA A 338 -15.58 -4.84 -10.23
CA ALA A 338 -14.65 -4.73 -9.10
C ALA A 338 -13.79 -5.99 -8.93
N LEU A 339 -14.40 -7.18 -9.03
CA LEU A 339 -13.68 -8.46 -8.99
C LEU A 339 -12.73 -8.62 -10.17
N PHE A 340 -13.11 -8.20 -11.38
CA PHE A 340 -12.22 -8.21 -12.54
C PHE A 340 -10.99 -7.32 -12.30
N ILE A 341 -11.19 -6.09 -11.83
CA ILE A 341 -10.10 -5.17 -11.46
C ILE A 341 -9.21 -5.79 -10.39
N MET A 342 -9.81 -6.44 -9.38
CA MET A 342 -9.07 -7.15 -8.33
C MET A 342 -8.18 -8.26 -8.92
N VAL A 343 -8.72 -9.12 -9.78
CA VAL A 343 -7.96 -10.21 -10.42
C VAL A 343 -6.79 -9.64 -11.24
N VAL A 344 -7.04 -8.60 -12.06
CA VAL A 344 -5.99 -7.95 -12.84
C VAL A 344 -4.91 -7.35 -11.92
N ALA A 345 -5.31 -6.64 -10.86
CA ALA A 345 -4.39 -6.05 -9.90
C ALA A 345 -3.56 -7.11 -9.16
N LEU A 346 -4.16 -8.25 -8.79
CA LEU A 346 -3.46 -9.37 -8.15
C LEU A 346 -2.47 -10.04 -9.11
N VAL A 347 -2.81 -10.20 -10.39
CA VAL A 347 -1.89 -10.72 -11.41
C VAL A 347 -0.71 -9.77 -11.58
N LEU A 348 -0.96 -8.46 -11.68
CA LEU A 348 0.10 -7.45 -11.75
C LEU A 348 0.97 -7.45 -10.49
N ALA A 349 0.37 -7.59 -9.30
CA ALA A 349 1.11 -7.71 -8.04
C ALA A 349 2.00 -8.96 -8.03
N ALA A 350 1.51 -10.11 -8.50
CA ALA A 350 2.29 -11.35 -8.58
C ALA A 350 3.45 -11.25 -9.59
N VAL A 351 3.22 -10.61 -10.74
CA VAL A 351 4.28 -10.31 -11.72
C VAL A 351 5.32 -9.38 -11.11
N PHE A 352 4.87 -8.32 -10.41
CA PHE A 352 5.76 -7.38 -9.73
C PHE A 352 6.62 -8.08 -8.68
N THR A 353 6.03 -8.96 -7.84
CA THR A 353 6.77 -9.78 -6.87
C THR A 353 7.86 -10.60 -7.54
N ARG A 354 7.59 -11.27 -8.67
CA ARG A 354 8.62 -12.05 -9.39
C ARG A 354 9.69 -11.20 -10.07
N SER A 355 9.36 -9.97 -10.45
CA SER A 355 10.24 -9.09 -11.22
C SER A 355 11.34 -8.41 -10.39
N LEU A 356 11.18 -8.36 -9.06
CA LEU A 356 12.16 -7.77 -8.15
C LEU A 356 13.30 -8.78 -7.91
N PRO A 357 14.56 -8.40 -8.20
CA PRO A 357 15.67 -9.34 -8.15
C PRO A 357 15.92 -9.86 -6.73
N ALA A 358 15.92 -11.19 -6.60
CA ALA A 358 16.45 -11.91 -5.45
C ALA A 358 17.98 -11.71 -5.37
N LYS A 359 18.48 -11.30 -4.21
CA LYS A 359 19.85 -10.81 -3.97
C LYS A 359 20.98 -11.84 -4.05
N GLU A 360 20.77 -13.02 -4.64
CA GLU A 360 21.74 -14.13 -4.50
C GLU A 360 22.29 -14.70 -5.81
N HIS A 361 22.31 -13.92 -6.90
CA HIS A 361 22.96 -14.32 -8.17
C HIS A 361 23.66 -13.17 -8.90
N ASP A 362 24.34 -12.28 -8.17
CA ASP A 362 25.09 -11.17 -8.80
C ASP A 362 26.39 -11.61 -9.52
N GLU A 363 26.94 -12.79 -9.19
CA GLU A 363 28.11 -13.33 -9.92
C GLU A 363 27.75 -14.08 -11.21
N LEU A 364 26.71 -14.93 -11.19
CA LEU A 364 26.28 -15.69 -12.38
C LEU A 364 25.56 -14.82 -13.43
N ARG A 365 25.01 -13.66 -13.04
CA ARG A 365 24.35 -12.72 -13.96
C ARG A 365 25.31 -11.84 -14.75
N ARG A 366 26.55 -11.62 -14.28
CA ARG A 366 27.58 -10.98 -15.11
C ARG A 366 27.83 -11.80 -16.37
N MET A 367 27.81 -13.13 -16.26
CA MET A 367 28.00 -14.05 -17.39
C MET A 367 26.75 -14.18 -18.29
N ARG A 368 25.53 -14.03 -17.76
CA ARG A 368 24.26 -14.18 -18.52
C ARG A 368 23.75 -12.88 -19.17
N ARG A 369 24.39 -11.74 -18.90
CA ARG A 369 23.97 -10.39 -19.32
C ARG A 369 23.82 -10.24 -20.84
N ASN A 370 24.61 -10.98 -21.63
CA ASN A 370 24.56 -10.93 -23.09
C ASN A 370 23.31 -11.59 -23.72
N ASN A 371 22.54 -12.38 -22.97
CA ASN A 371 21.30 -13.01 -23.47
C ASN A 371 20.01 -12.32 -22.96
N PHE A 372 20.10 -11.37 -22.02
CA PHE A 372 18.95 -10.81 -21.30
C PHE A 372 18.27 -9.64 -22.01
N GLU A 373 19.01 -8.89 -22.83
CA GLU A 373 18.48 -7.76 -23.62
C GLU A 373 17.44 -8.21 -24.65
N GLY A 374 17.57 -9.43 -25.17
CA GLY A 374 16.57 -10.03 -26.07
C GLY A 374 15.31 -10.54 -25.36
N ALA A 375 15.32 -10.69 -24.03
CA ALA A 375 14.19 -11.20 -23.26
C ALA A 375 13.30 -10.06 -22.73
N THR A 376 13.89 -8.96 -22.27
CA THR A 376 13.16 -7.78 -21.78
C THR A 376 12.28 -7.13 -22.85
N LEU A 377 12.77 -7.07 -24.09
CA LEU A 377 11.96 -6.65 -25.26
C LEU A 377 10.79 -7.60 -25.56
N ARG A 378 10.94 -8.91 -25.30
CA ARG A 378 9.85 -9.90 -25.45
C ARG A 378 8.82 -9.76 -24.33
N TRP A 379 9.26 -9.54 -23.09
CA TRP A 379 8.38 -9.36 -21.92
C TRP A 379 7.54 -8.08 -22.01
N ALA A 380 8.13 -6.97 -22.44
CA ALA A 380 7.39 -5.72 -22.68
C ALA A 380 6.32 -5.90 -23.78
N GLY A 381 6.62 -6.71 -24.81
CA GLY A 381 5.67 -7.09 -25.86
C GLY A 381 4.54 -8.02 -25.41
N SER A 382 4.85 -8.98 -24.52
CA SER A 382 3.83 -9.87 -23.95
C SER A 382 2.86 -9.13 -23.02
N LEU A 383 3.35 -8.10 -22.29
CA LEU A 383 2.52 -7.27 -21.43
C LEU A 383 1.61 -6.31 -22.23
N SER A 384 2.11 -5.71 -23.30
CA SER A 384 1.29 -4.84 -24.17
C SER A 384 0.26 -5.64 -24.98
N GLY A 385 0.64 -6.81 -25.50
CA GLY A 385 -0.29 -7.74 -26.15
C GLY A 385 -1.36 -8.28 -25.19
N GLY A 386 -0.98 -8.59 -23.94
CA GLY A 386 -1.91 -9.02 -22.91
C GLY A 386 -2.89 -7.93 -22.47
N ALA A 387 -2.43 -6.68 -22.33
CA ALA A 387 -3.28 -5.54 -22.00
C ALA A 387 -4.31 -5.25 -23.11
N VAL A 388 -3.91 -5.36 -24.39
CA VAL A 388 -4.80 -5.22 -25.54
C VAL A 388 -5.82 -6.36 -25.60
N LEU A 389 -5.37 -7.61 -25.40
CA LEU A 389 -6.27 -8.77 -25.40
C LEU A 389 -7.32 -8.67 -24.29
N LEU A 390 -6.92 -8.21 -23.09
CA LEU A 390 -7.82 -7.98 -21.97
C LEU A 390 -8.79 -6.82 -22.22
N ALA A 391 -8.35 -5.74 -22.88
CA ALA A 391 -9.21 -4.63 -23.26
C ALA A 391 -10.25 -5.04 -24.33
N VAL A 392 -9.86 -5.90 -25.28
CA VAL A 392 -10.75 -6.47 -26.31
C VAL A 392 -11.75 -7.44 -25.68
N LEU A 393 -11.30 -8.36 -24.81
CA LEU A 393 -12.18 -9.30 -24.10
C LEU A 393 -13.14 -8.60 -23.15
N TYR A 394 -12.70 -7.52 -22.49
CA TYR A 394 -13.57 -6.69 -21.65
C TYR A 394 -14.64 -5.97 -22.48
N ALA A 395 -14.28 -5.42 -23.64
CA ALA A 395 -15.22 -4.77 -24.55
C ALA A 395 -16.26 -5.77 -25.10
N GLU A 396 -15.83 -6.99 -25.44
CA GLU A 396 -16.69 -8.06 -26.00
C GLU A 396 -17.67 -8.64 -24.98
N VAL A 397 -17.27 -8.77 -23.71
CA VAL A 397 -18.12 -9.30 -22.63
C VAL A 397 -19.12 -8.27 -22.09
N VAL A 398 -18.83 -6.96 -22.22
CA VAL A 398 -19.59 -5.92 -21.51
C VAL A 398 -20.47 -5.05 -22.42
N GLN A 399 -20.17 -4.78 -23.71
CA GLN A 399 -20.99 -3.86 -24.54
C GLN A 399 -21.11 -4.23 -26.04
N ARG A 400 -22.25 -3.87 -26.66
CA ARG A 400 -22.57 -4.11 -28.09
C ARG A 400 -21.78 -3.20 -29.07
N SER A 401 -21.24 -3.86 -30.09
CA SER A 401 -20.75 -3.49 -31.45
C SER A 401 -19.81 -2.30 -31.72
N ASP A 402 -19.96 -1.10 -31.15
CA ASP A 402 -19.20 0.08 -31.63
C ASP A 402 -17.91 0.36 -30.85
N GLN A 403 -17.83 -0.09 -29.59
CA GLN A 403 -16.62 -0.01 -28.77
C GLN A 403 -15.61 -1.12 -29.10
N VAL A 404 -16.06 -2.24 -29.67
CA VAL A 404 -15.18 -3.34 -30.11
C VAL A 404 -14.29 -2.88 -31.27
N LYS A 405 -14.83 -2.07 -32.20
CA LYS A 405 -14.05 -1.46 -33.29
C LYS A 405 -12.99 -0.49 -32.75
N ALA A 406 -13.34 0.31 -31.75
CA ALA A 406 -12.40 1.20 -31.06
C ALA A 406 -11.27 0.41 -30.37
N ALA A 407 -11.60 -0.69 -29.69
CA ALA A 407 -10.62 -1.55 -29.01
C ALA A 407 -9.68 -2.28 -29.99
N LEU A 408 -10.21 -2.78 -31.12
CA LEU A 408 -9.41 -3.42 -32.17
C LEU A 408 -8.48 -2.40 -32.86
N LEU A 409 -8.95 -1.19 -33.15
CA LEU A 409 -8.12 -0.12 -33.70
C LEU A 409 -7.03 0.30 -32.72
N ALA A 410 -7.35 0.48 -31.43
CA ALA A 410 -6.37 0.77 -30.39
C ALA A 410 -5.33 -0.35 -30.25
N GLY A 411 -5.77 -1.61 -30.34
CA GLY A 411 -4.89 -2.78 -30.37
C GLY A 411 -3.95 -2.82 -31.57
N GLY A 412 -4.44 -2.47 -32.76
CA GLY A 412 -3.63 -2.36 -33.98
C GLY A 412 -2.55 -1.28 -33.88
N VAL A 413 -2.88 -0.14 -33.26
CA VAL A 413 -1.94 0.96 -32.99
C VAL A 413 -0.82 0.50 -32.04
N VAL A 414 -1.17 -0.19 -30.96
CA VAL A 414 -0.20 -0.75 -30.00
C VAL A 414 0.70 -1.80 -30.69
N ALA A 415 0.14 -2.66 -31.54
CA ALA A 415 0.89 -3.66 -32.30
C ALA A 415 1.87 -3.03 -33.31
N LEU A 416 1.45 -1.97 -34.02
CA LEU A 416 2.29 -1.23 -34.96
C LEU A 416 3.46 -0.52 -34.24
N PHE A 417 3.17 0.13 -33.11
CA PHE A 417 4.20 0.77 -32.27
C PHE A 417 5.20 -0.23 -31.68
N PHE A 418 4.71 -1.43 -31.33
CA PHE A 418 5.56 -2.53 -30.92
C PHE A 418 6.43 -3.06 -32.06
N GLY A 419 5.87 -3.22 -33.26
CA GLY A 419 6.59 -3.63 -34.47
C GLY A 419 7.76 -2.70 -34.81
N ILE A 420 7.53 -1.38 -34.76
CA ILE A 420 8.59 -0.36 -34.98
C ILE A 420 9.72 -0.50 -33.94
N SER A 421 9.37 -0.77 -32.69
CA SER A 421 10.35 -0.94 -31.60
C SER A 421 11.21 -2.20 -31.77
N LEU A 422 10.62 -3.31 -32.24
CA LEU A 422 11.36 -4.53 -32.56
C LEU A 422 12.27 -4.37 -33.79
N LEU A 423 11.81 -3.66 -34.80
CA LEU A 423 12.57 -3.37 -36.03
C LEU A 423 13.80 -2.53 -35.72
N LEU A 424 13.64 -1.50 -34.87
CA LEU A 424 14.73 -0.67 -34.39
C LEU A 424 15.70 -1.45 -33.51
N GLY A 425 15.22 -2.31 -32.61
CA GLY A 425 16.08 -3.18 -31.80
C GLY A 425 16.94 -4.15 -32.63
N ARG A 426 16.51 -4.50 -33.85
CA ARG A 426 17.35 -5.27 -34.81
C ARG A 426 18.38 -4.39 -35.51
N LEU A 427 18.03 -3.14 -35.83
CA LEU A 427 18.89 -2.18 -36.51
C LEU A 427 19.98 -1.59 -35.59
N THR A 428 19.71 -1.47 -34.29
CA THR A 428 20.62 -0.84 -33.30
C THR A 428 21.60 -1.81 -32.64
N ARG A 429 21.54 -3.11 -32.95
CA ARG A 429 22.40 -4.16 -32.37
C ARG A 429 23.90 -3.96 -32.56
N LYS A 430 24.31 -3.07 -33.48
CA LYS A 430 25.71 -2.73 -33.78
C LYS A 430 26.04 -1.25 -33.55
N SER A 431 25.16 -0.49 -32.90
CA SER A 431 25.32 0.97 -32.71
C SER A 431 26.04 1.29 -31.41
N SER A 432 26.80 2.39 -31.40
CA SER A 432 27.39 2.94 -30.16
C SER A 432 26.29 3.37 -29.17
N PRO A 433 26.56 3.47 -27.85
CA PRO A 433 25.55 3.85 -26.86
C PRO A 433 24.85 5.18 -27.15
N SER A 434 25.58 6.16 -27.69
CA SER A 434 25.03 7.44 -28.17
C SER A 434 24.14 7.26 -29.41
N GLY A 435 24.50 6.37 -30.33
CA GLY A 435 23.68 5.99 -31.48
C GLY A 435 22.38 5.28 -31.07
N THR A 436 22.44 4.35 -30.10
CA THR A 436 21.26 3.69 -29.55
C THR A 436 20.30 4.67 -28.89
N MET A 437 20.82 5.68 -28.19
CA MET A 437 20.01 6.76 -27.61
C MET A 437 19.37 7.65 -28.68
N ALA A 438 20.12 8.02 -29.73
CA ALA A 438 19.58 8.79 -30.85
C ALA A 438 18.46 8.03 -31.58
N TRP A 439 18.61 6.73 -31.79
CA TRP A 439 17.59 5.87 -32.41
C TRP A 439 16.36 5.68 -31.52
N ALA A 440 16.53 5.58 -30.20
CA ALA A 440 15.41 5.53 -29.26
C ALA A 440 14.61 6.85 -29.27
N MET A 441 15.30 7.99 -29.28
CA MET A 441 14.65 9.30 -29.38
C MET A 441 13.94 9.48 -30.74
N ALA A 442 14.58 9.10 -31.85
CA ALA A 442 13.96 9.14 -33.18
C ALA A 442 12.71 8.25 -33.25
N SER A 443 12.75 7.07 -32.62
CA SER A 443 11.57 6.20 -32.46
C SER A 443 10.43 6.91 -31.75
N TYR A 444 10.74 7.57 -30.63
CA TYR A 444 9.75 8.28 -29.82
C TYR A 444 9.07 9.40 -30.61
N PHE A 445 9.84 10.22 -31.32
CA PHE A 445 9.29 11.27 -32.19
C PHE A 445 8.43 10.70 -33.32
N ALA A 446 8.89 9.65 -34.01
CA ALA A 446 8.10 9.00 -35.07
C ALA A 446 6.77 8.45 -34.54
N LYS A 447 6.77 7.89 -33.33
CA LYS A 447 5.57 7.34 -32.69
C LYS A 447 4.58 8.43 -32.28
N LEU A 448 5.05 9.56 -31.75
CA LEU A 448 4.20 10.70 -31.43
C LEU A 448 3.54 11.30 -32.68
N ILE A 449 4.30 11.44 -33.77
CA ILE A 449 3.77 11.93 -35.06
C ILE A 449 2.70 10.96 -35.58
N LEU A 450 2.96 9.66 -35.51
CA LEU A 450 2.03 8.64 -36.00
C LEU A 450 0.77 8.53 -35.14
N LEU A 451 0.88 8.68 -33.81
CA LEU A 451 -0.27 8.77 -32.91
C LEU A 451 -1.12 10.00 -33.23
N GLY A 452 -0.48 11.15 -33.47
CA GLY A 452 -1.16 12.39 -33.85
C GLY A 452 -1.87 12.27 -35.21
N ALA A 453 -1.22 11.71 -36.21
CA ALA A 453 -1.80 11.47 -37.54
C ALA A 453 -3.01 10.53 -37.47
N LEU A 454 -2.94 9.49 -36.63
CA LEU A 454 -3.99 8.49 -36.47
C LEU A 454 -5.18 9.05 -35.70
N LEU A 455 -4.96 9.87 -34.65
CA LEU A 455 -6.00 10.62 -33.96
C LEU A 455 -6.72 11.62 -34.89
N LEU A 456 -5.99 12.26 -35.81
CA LEU A 456 -6.57 13.17 -36.81
C LEU A 456 -7.37 12.41 -37.87
N GLY A 457 -6.85 11.29 -38.39
CA GLY A 457 -7.53 10.47 -39.39
C GLY A 457 -8.78 9.75 -38.87
N MET A 458 -8.86 9.49 -37.56
CA MET A 458 -10.02 8.86 -36.93
C MET A 458 -11.19 9.80 -36.68
N ARG A 459 -11.01 11.13 -36.75
CA ARG A 459 -12.11 12.09 -36.60
C ARG A 459 -13.22 11.92 -37.64
N SER A 460 -12.94 11.30 -38.78
CA SER A 460 -13.87 11.09 -39.88
C SER A 460 -14.46 9.68 -39.97
N LEU A 461 -14.22 8.81 -38.97
CA LEU A 461 -14.75 7.45 -38.95
C LEU A 461 -16.03 7.35 -38.12
N ASP A 462 -17.15 7.09 -38.80
CA ASP A 462 -18.46 6.86 -38.19
C ASP A 462 -18.54 5.48 -37.52
N GLY A 463 -19.21 5.40 -36.36
CA GLY A 463 -19.42 4.15 -35.62
C GLY A 463 -18.26 3.70 -34.73
N VAL A 464 -17.40 4.64 -34.30
CA VAL A 464 -16.33 4.43 -33.31
C VAL A 464 -16.52 5.41 -32.15
N ASP A 465 -16.49 4.94 -30.91
CA ASP A 465 -16.49 5.81 -29.73
C ASP A 465 -15.10 6.46 -29.56
N HIS A 466 -14.99 7.72 -29.97
CA HIS A 466 -13.73 8.47 -29.99
C HIS A 466 -13.19 8.76 -28.58
N ALA A 467 -14.06 8.90 -27.58
CA ALA A 467 -13.64 9.13 -26.20
C ALA A 467 -13.03 7.85 -25.61
N TYR A 468 -13.66 6.70 -25.85
CA TYR A 468 -13.18 5.40 -25.39
C TYR A 468 -11.86 5.00 -26.06
N PHE A 469 -11.74 5.26 -27.37
CA PHE A 469 -10.48 5.09 -28.10
C PHE A 469 -9.36 5.93 -27.49
N GLY A 470 -9.62 7.22 -27.24
CA GLY A 470 -8.64 8.13 -26.65
C GLY A 470 -8.14 7.66 -25.28
N VAL A 471 -9.04 7.28 -24.39
CA VAL A 471 -8.68 6.76 -23.05
C VAL A 471 -7.88 5.46 -23.16
N THR A 472 -8.28 4.54 -24.04
CA THR A 472 -7.60 3.25 -24.23
C THR A 472 -6.20 3.44 -24.81
N ALA A 473 -6.07 4.29 -25.84
CA ALA A 473 -4.79 4.60 -26.47
C ALA A 473 -3.83 5.32 -25.50
N ILE A 474 -4.32 6.30 -24.75
CA ILE A 474 -3.51 7.01 -23.73
C ILE A 474 -3.08 6.04 -22.63
N THR A 475 -3.98 5.19 -22.14
CA THR A 475 -3.66 4.20 -21.09
C THR A 475 -2.60 3.21 -21.57
N ALA A 476 -2.74 2.69 -22.79
CA ALA A 476 -1.75 1.79 -23.38
C ALA A 476 -0.39 2.47 -23.58
N VAL A 477 -0.38 3.73 -24.05
CA VAL A 477 0.84 4.53 -24.20
C VAL A 477 1.51 4.81 -22.86
N LEU A 478 0.75 5.14 -21.81
CA LEU A 478 1.30 5.38 -20.47
C LEU A 478 1.90 4.11 -19.85
N LEU A 479 1.20 2.98 -19.94
CA LEU A 479 1.71 1.68 -19.49
C LEU A 479 3.00 1.29 -20.23
N TRP A 480 3.03 1.56 -21.54
CA TRP A 480 4.21 1.35 -22.37
C TRP A 480 5.38 2.27 -21.95
N LEU A 481 5.12 3.55 -21.71
CA LEU A 481 6.11 4.55 -21.32
C LEU A 481 6.73 4.23 -19.94
N VAL A 482 5.93 3.71 -19.00
CA VAL A 482 6.43 3.19 -17.72
C VAL A 482 7.38 2.00 -17.94
N GLY A 483 7.04 1.09 -18.85
CA GLY A 483 7.89 -0.06 -19.22
C GLY A 483 9.23 0.37 -19.85
N GLU A 484 9.22 1.39 -20.71
CA GLU A 484 10.42 1.91 -21.37
C GLU A 484 11.31 2.70 -20.41
N VAL A 485 10.73 3.53 -19.54
CA VAL A 485 11.46 4.26 -18.49
C VAL A 485 12.09 3.27 -17.49
N THR A 486 11.39 2.21 -17.10
CA THR A 486 11.97 1.19 -16.21
C THR A 486 13.08 0.39 -16.89
N ALA A 487 12.98 0.10 -18.18
CA ALA A 487 14.07 -0.49 -18.95
C ALA A 487 15.29 0.46 -19.04
N PHE A 488 15.04 1.76 -19.26
CA PHE A 488 16.08 2.78 -19.38
C PHE A 488 16.81 3.06 -18.05
N LEU A 489 16.07 3.17 -16.95
CA LEU A 489 16.66 3.33 -15.60
C LEU A 489 17.53 2.13 -15.21
N ARG A 490 17.25 0.94 -15.74
CA ARG A 490 18.09 -0.26 -15.56
C ARG A 490 19.34 -0.27 -16.44
N MET A 491 19.39 0.52 -17.52
CA MET A 491 20.59 0.71 -18.35
C MET A 491 21.56 1.75 -17.78
N ARG A 492 21.09 2.71 -16.96
CA ARG A 492 21.93 3.75 -16.32
C ARG A 492 22.58 3.30 -14.99
N ILE A 493 23.35 2.21 -15.00
CA ILE A 493 24.37 2.02 -13.96
C ILE A 493 25.70 2.57 -14.52
N PRO A 494 26.24 3.67 -13.97
CA PRO A 494 27.38 4.38 -14.54
C PRO A 494 28.69 3.59 -14.37
N THR A 495 29.34 3.31 -15.48
CA THR A 495 30.75 2.91 -15.59
C THR A 495 31.65 4.14 -15.41
N LEU A 496 31.82 4.62 -14.17
CA LEU A 496 32.83 5.65 -13.85
C LEU A 496 33.64 5.35 -12.57
N VAL A 497 33.65 4.10 -12.10
CA VAL A 497 34.47 3.71 -10.93
C VAL A 497 35.58 2.71 -11.30
N VAL A 498 35.64 2.21 -12.54
CA VAL A 498 36.61 1.15 -12.92
C VAL A 498 37.93 1.71 -13.47
N GLU A 499 38.01 2.98 -13.87
CA GLU A 499 39.26 3.55 -14.41
C GLU A 499 40.23 4.09 -13.35
N ALA A 500 39.80 4.30 -12.10
CA ALA A 500 40.68 4.78 -11.04
C ALA A 500 41.49 3.67 -10.34
N GLU A 501 41.01 2.42 -10.35
CA GLU A 501 41.73 1.28 -9.74
C GLU A 501 42.72 0.61 -10.70
N ASN A 502 42.52 0.71 -12.01
CA ASN A 502 43.44 0.13 -13.00
C ASN A 502 44.67 1.01 -13.30
N SER A 503 44.67 2.29 -12.95
CA SER A 503 45.86 3.15 -13.09
C SER A 503 46.87 2.99 -11.96
N SER A 504 46.43 2.53 -10.77
CA SER A 504 47.32 2.33 -9.62
C SER A 504 47.97 0.94 -9.56
N ILE A 505 47.45 -0.04 -10.30
CA ILE A 505 47.98 -1.42 -10.30
C ILE A 505 48.98 -1.66 -11.43
N VAL A 506 48.99 -0.82 -12.48
CA VAL A 506 49.91 -0.97 -13.63
C VAL A 506 51.26 -0.25 -13.43
N GLN A 507 51.43 0.56 -12.37
CA GLN A 507 52.69 1.26 -12.10
C GLN A 507 53.65 0.55 -11.12
N SER A 508 53.29 -0.59 -10.51
CA SER A 508 54.15 -1.26 -9.53
C SER A 508 54.87 -2.54 -10.00
N GLU A 509 54.73 -2.96 -11.27
CA GLU A 509 55.36 -4.20 -11.78
C GLU A 509 56.40 -3.97 -12.89
N GLY A 510 57.00 -2.78 -12.98
CA GLY A 510 57.92 -2.41 -14.05
C GLY A 510 59.25 -1.81 -13.59
N GLY A 511 60.14 -2.62 -13.03
CA GLY A 511 61.55 -2.29 -12.80
C GLY A 511 62.11 -3.20 -11.71
N GLY A 512 63.02 -4.14 -11.97
CA GLY A 512 64.20 -4.04 -12.80
C GLY A 512 65.35 -4.55 -11.92
N ALA A 513 66.05 -5.57 -12.41
CA ALA A 513 66.88 -6.48 -11.64
C ALA A 513 68.28 -5.95 -11.25
N HIS A 514 68.87 -6.67 -10.28
CA HIS A 514 70.30 -6.86 -9.97
C HIS A 514 71.10 -5.71 -9.33
N VAL A 515 71.86 -6.01 -8.26
CA VAL A 515 73.30 -6.32 -8.24
C VAL A 515 73.85 -6.15 -6.80
N ILE A 516 74.51 -7.20 -6.31
CA ILE A 516 75.39 -7.37 -5.12
C ILE A 516 74.75 -7.33 -3.73
#